data_AF-A0A6L8FMP5-F1
#
_entry.id   AF-A0A6L8FMP5-F1
#
_cell.length_a   1.000
_cell.length_b   1.000
_cell.length_c   1.000
_cell.angle_alpha   90.00
_cell.angle_beta   90.00
_cell.angle_gamma   90.00
#
_symmetry.space_group_name_H-M   'P 1'
#
loop_
_entity.id
_entity.type
_entity.pdbx_description
1 polymer ?
#
loop_
_entity_poly.entity_id
_entity_poly.type
_entity_poly.pdbx_seq_one_letter_code
_entity_poly.pdbx_strand_id
1 'polypeptide(L)'
;MKSGVAGVSSGAVPASRLLVAAVAVLMTSGCAGSRPGPAERRAPPDHAFRDCPHCPVMVMIPAGSFLMGSPETEEGREGDEGPQREITVRAPFAIGVYEVTFEEWDACVSDGGCDGYRPPDWWGRGRQPVTEVSWRDARAYVEWLSKETGLSYSLPNEAQREYAARAGTRTARYWGESAEEQCRYANGFDRVLARTNRNGLAMFEEYGLTFPRCADGQGDGTAPVGSYEPNAFGLHDMIGNLTFPAT
;
A
#
# COMPACT_ATOMS: atom_id res chain seq x y z
N MET A 1 -37.72 -6.39 80.59
CA MET A 1 -38.82 -7.22 80.04
C MET A 1 -39.21 -6.65 78.67
N LYS A 2 -39.08 -7.47 77.61
CA LYS A 2 -39.51 -7.34 76.20
C LYS A 2 -38.83 -6.21 75.39
N SER A 3 -37.94 -6.51 74.42
CA SER A 3 -38.17 -7.04 73.04
C SER A 3 -39.04 -6.10 72.20
N GLY A 4 -38.75 -5.71 70.95
CA GLY A 4 -37.68 -6.00 69.99
C GLY A 4 -38.04 -5.38 68.61
N VAL A 5 -37.02 -4.94 67.87
CA VAL A 5 -36.75 -4.96 66.40
C VAL A 5 -37.89 -4.76 65.36
N ALA A 6 -37.69 -3.79 64.45
CA ALA A 6 -37.52 -3.94 62.97
C ALA A 6 -38.31 -2.94 62.07
N GLY A 7 -37.63 -2.32 61.09
CA GLY A 7 -38.12 -2.28 59.70
C GLY A 7 -38.41 -0.93 59.00
N VAL A 8 -37.42 -0.43 58.23
CA VAL A 8 -37.45 0.12 56.84
C VAL A 8 -38.47 1.22 56.42
N SER A 9 -37.98 2.31 55.82
CA SER A 9 -38.43 2.80 54.48
C SER A 9 -37.58 3.93 53.89
N SER A 10 -37.40 3.82 52.57
CA SER A 10 -36.81 4.70 51.56
C SER A 10 -37.42 6.10 51.45
N GLY A 11 -36.65 7.06 50.91
CA GLY A 11 -37.15 8.34 50.40
C GLY A 11 -36.05 9.27 49.91
N ALA A 12 -35.80 9.30 48.59
CA ALA A 12 -34.89 10.21 47.89
C ALA A 12 -35.53 11.56 47.55
N VAL A 13 -34.74 12.64 47.43
CA VAL A 13 -35.07 13.88 46.68
C VAL A 13 -33.76 14.52 46.13
N PRO A 14 -33.75 15.15 44.93
CA PRO A 14 -32.62 15.10 44.00
C PRO A 14 -31.80 16.40 43.83
N ALA A 15 -30.88 16.30 42.89
CA ALA A 15 -29.80 17.21 42.51
C ALA A 15 -30.22 18.58 41.95
N SER A 16 -29.36 19.57 42.16
CA SER A 16 -29.21 20.76 41.33
C SER A 16 -27.72 21.03 41.14
N ARG A 17 -27.20 20.76 39.94
CA ARG A 17 -25.83 21.11 39.55
C ARG A 17 -25.90 22.29 38.58
N LEU A 18 -25.27 23.39 38.97
CA LEU A 18 -25.05 24.57 38.15
C LEU A 18 -24.31 24.18 36.84
N LEU A 19 -24.87 24.59 35.70
CA LEU A 19 -24.16 24.68 34.43
C LEU A 19 -23.35 25.97 34.41
N VAL A 20 -22.02 25.85 34.43
CA VAL A 20 -21.11 26.95 34.07
C VAL A 20 -20.78 26.80 32.60
N ALA A 21 -21.33 27.69 31.77
CA ALA A 21 -20.98 27.78 30.36
C ALA A 21 -19.63 28.50 30.23
N ALA A 22 -18.59 27.76 29.82
CA ALA A 22 -17.31 28.34 29.42
C ALA A 22 -17.40 28.79 27.96
N VAL A 23 -17.36 30.10 27.73
CA VAL A 23 -17.19 30.69 26.39
C VAL A 23 -15.70 30.59 26.04
N ALA A 24 -15.34 29.64 25.17
CA ALA A 24 -14.00 29.55 24.61
C ALA A 24 -13.86 30.57 23.46
N VAL A 25 -12.98 31.55 23.64
CA VAL A 25 -12.59 32.51 22.61
C VAL A 25 -11.70 31.79 21.59
N LEU A 26 -12.18 31.65 20.36
CA LEU A 26 -11.41 31.14 19.22
C LEU A 26 -10.39 32.20 18.78
N MET A 27 -9.12 31.99 19.13
CA MET A 27 -8.00 32.67 18.48
C MET A 27 -7.68 31.96 17.17
N THR A 28 -8.09 32.54 16.05
CA THR A 28 -7.66 32.09 14.72
C THR A 28 -6.21 32.49 14.49
N SER A 29 -5.28 31.64 14.91
CA SER A 29 -3.86 31.81 14.61
C SER A 29 -3.54 31.15 13.27
N GLY A 30 -3.30 31.99 12.27
CA GLY A 30 -2.32 31.83 11.19
C GLY A 30 -2.37 30.55 10.34
N CYS A 31 -2.59 30.75 9.03
CA CYS A 31 -2.13 29.84 8.00
C CYS A 31 -0.60 29.68 8.09
N ALA A 32 -0.13 28.76 8.92
CA ALA A 32 1.18 28.16 8.77
C ALA A 32 1.02 27.04 7.75
N GLY A 33 1.54 27.25 6.54
CA GLY A 33 1.72 26.18 5.58
C GLY A 33 2.61 25.11 6.21
N SER A 34 1.99 24.04 6.69
CA SER A 34 2.70 22.85 7.14
C SER A 34 3.46 22.30 5.95
N ARG A 35 4.79 22.31 6.03
CA ARG A 35 5.62 21.39 5.24
C ARG A 35 5.04 19.98 5.46
N PRO A 36 4.76 19.20 4.41
CA PRO A 36 4.39 17.81 4.63
C PRO A 36 5.54 17.16 5.40
N GLY A 37 5.21 16.61 6.57
CA GLY A 37 6.13 15.76 7.31
C GLY A 37 6.46 14.49 6.51
N PRO A 38 7.41 13.67 6.96
CA PRO A 38 7.60 12.34 6.37
C PRO A 38 6.25 11.64 6.31
N ALA A 39 5.89 11.12 5.12
CA ALA A 39 4.58 10.54 4.81
C ALA A 39 3.97 9.84 6.02
N GLU A 40 2.92 10.45 6.58
CA GLU A 40 2.27 9.92 7.77
C GLU A 40 1.72 8.54 7.42
N ARG A 41 2.19 7.53 8.14
CA ARG A 41 1.92 6.10 7.89
C ARG A 41 0.44 5.88 7.64
N ARG A 42 0.09 5.38 6.46
CA ARG A 42 -1.28 4.95 6.15
C ARG A 42 -1.48 3.54 6.68
N ALA A 43 -2.50 3.38 7.52
CA ALA A 43 -2.86 2.07 8.06
C ALA A 43 -3.37 1.16 6.93
N PRO A 44 -3.12 -0.16 7.01
CA PRO A 44 -3.74 -1.10 6.10
C PRO A 44 -5.27 -1.12 6.27
N PRO A 45 -6.03 -1.70 5.32
CA PRO A 45 -7.47 -1.84 5.43
C PRO A 45 -7.91 -2.55 6.72
N ASP A 46 -9.08 -2.21 7.26
CA ASP A 46 -9.61 -2.80 8.51
C ASP A 46 -9.76 -4.33 8.48
N HIS A 47 -9.88 -4.91 7.28
CA HIS A 47 -10.01 -6.35 7.06
C HIS A 47 -8.70 -7.02 6.64
N ALA A 48 -7.58 -6.29 6.71
CA ALA A 48 -6.26 -6.85 6.50
C ALA A 48 -5.82 -7.68 7.71
N PHE A 49 -4.97 -8.67 7.49
CA PHE A 49 -4.53 -9.62 8.51
C PHE A 49 -3.05 -9.96 8.39
N ARG A 50 -2.49 -10.58 9.43
CA ARG A 50 -1.15 -11.18 9.43
C ARG A 50 -1.25 -12.57 10.04
N ASP A 51 -0.54 -13.53 9.48
CA ASP A 51 -0.53 -14.92 9.99
C ASP A 51 0.52 -15.14 11.09
N CYS A 52 1.52 -14.26 11.17
CA CYS A 52 2.54 -14.26 12.22
C CYS A 52 3.09 -12.83 12.46
N PRO A 53 3.83 -12.58 13.57
CA PRO A 53 4.34 -11.24 13.90
C PRO A 53 5.25 -10.61 12.85
N HIS A 54 5.96 -11.43 12.06
CA HIS A 54 6.90 -11.00 11.01
C HIS A 54 6.39 -11.30 9.59
N CYS A 55 5.15 -11.78 9.46
CA CYS A 55 4.55 -12.11 8.17
C CYS A 55 4.00 -10.84 7.51
N PRO A 56 3.98 -10.76 6.17
CA PRO A 56 3.37 -9.65 5.45
C PRO A 56 1.92 -9.38 5.87
N VAL A 57 1.50 -8.11 5.78
CA VAL A 57 0.08 -7.77 5.87
C VAL A 57 -0.60 -8.27 4.60
N MET A 58 -1.61 -9.09 4.75
CA MET A 58 -2.39 -9.66 3.65
C MET A 58 -3.80 -9.06 3.62
N VAL A 59 -4.38 -8.97 2.42
CA VAL A 59 -5.77 -8.60 2.23
C VAL A 59 -6.46 -9.56 1.26
N MET A 60 -7.72 -9.88 1.53
CA MET A 60 -8.53 -10.75 0.69
C MET A 60 -9.03 -10.02 -0.55
N ILE A 61 -8.70 -10.55 -1.72
CA ILE A 61 -9.16 -10.08 -3.03
C ILE A 61 -10.34 -10.96 -3.47
N PRO A 62 -11.51 -10.38 -3.80
CA PRO A 62 -12.70 -11.15 -4.16
C PRO A 62 -12.55 -11.80 -5.54
N ALA A 63 -13.21 -12.95 -5.73
CA ALA A 63 -13.40 -13.52 -7.06
C ALA A 63 -14.14 -12.53 -7.98
N GLY A 64 -13.84 -12.57 -9.27
CA GLY A 64 -14.44 -11.67 -10.25
C GLY A 64 -13.85 -11.82 -11.64
N SER A 65 -14.32 -10.98 -12.56
CA SER A 65 -13.79 -10.90 -13.92
C SER A 65 -13.29 -9.49 -14.20
N PHE A 66 -12.25 -9.38 -15.03
CA PHE A 66 -11.74 -8.10 -15.50
C PHE A 66 -11.18 -8.23 -16.92
N LEU A 67 -10.96 -7.07 -17.55
CA LEU A 67 -10.32 -6.99 -18.85
C LEU A 67 -8.81 -6.82 -18.63
N MET A 68 -8.04 -7.84 -18.98
CA MET A 68 -6.58 -7.88 -18.87
C MET A 68 -5.94 -7.31 -20.15
N GLY A 69 -4.86 -6.55 -20.00
CA GLY A 69 -4.18 -5.81 -21.07
C GLY A 69 -4.76 -4.42 -21.31
N SER A 70 -4.15 -3.65 -22.21
CA SER A 70 -4.50 -2.24 -22.47
C SER A 70 -5.25 -2.04 -23.81
N PRO A 71 -6.15 -1.06 -23.90
CA PRO A 71 -6.78 -0.65 -25.15
C PRO A 71 -5.74 -0.18 -26.19
N GLU A 72 -6.00 -0.41 -27.48
CA GLU A 72 -5.09 0.02 -28.57
C GLU A 72 -4.75 1.52 -28.56
N THR A 73 -5.60 2.34 -27.95
CA THR A 73 -5.45 3.80 -27.86
C THR A 73 -4.85 4.29 -26.54
N GLU A 74 -4.45 3.38 -25.64
CA GLU A 74 -3.86 3.76 -24.35
C GLU A 74 -2.47 4.37 -24.55
N GLU A 75 -2.22 5.47 -23.85
CA GLU A 75 -0.95 6.19 -23.90
C GLU A 75 0.17 5.33 -23.30
N GLY A 76 1.27 5.18 -24.01
CA GLY A 76 2.41 4.35 -23.55
C GLY A 76 2.25 2.86 -23.79
N ARG A 77 1.14 2.40 -24.40
CA ARG A 77 0.91 0.99 -24.68
C ARG A 77 2.02 0.37 -25.55
N GLU A 78 2.52 -0.77 -25.10
CA GLU A 78 3.46 -1.66 -25.79
C GLU A 78 2.76 -2.76 -26.61
N GLY A 79 3.56 -3.46 -27.42
CA GLY A 79 3.06 -4.43 -28.40
C GLY A 79 2.50 -5.71 -27.80
N ASP A 80 2.98 -6.11 -26.63
CA ASP A 80 2.67 -7.35 -25.93
C ASP A 80 1.52 -7.22 -24.91
N GLU A 81 0.99 -6.02 -24.70
CA GLU A 81 -0.15 -5.77 -23.80
C GLU A 81 -1.52 -6.14 -24.38
N GLY A 82 -1.57 -6.65 -25.62
CA GLY A 82 -2.81 -6.98 -26.31
C GLY A 82 -2.84 -8.38 -26.96
N PRO A 83 -4.00 -8.79 -27.49
CA PRO A 83 -5.30 -8.10 -27.39
C PRO A 83 -5.87 -8.20 -25.97
N GLN A 84 -6.70 -7.22 -25.60
CA GLN A 84 -7.40 -7.27 -24.33
C GLN A 84 -8.25 -8.55 -24.22
N ARG A 85 -8.19 -9.20 -23.06
CA ARG A 85 -8.88 -10.48 -22.81
C ARG A 85 -9.63 -10.45 -21.49
N GLU A 86 -10.85 -10.97 -21.50
CA GLU A 86 -11.59 -11.17 -20.24
C GLU A 86 -10.97 -12.35 -19.48
N ILE A 87 -10.55 -12.09 -18.24
CA ILE A 87 -10.02 -13.11 -17.33
C ILE A 87 -10.93 -13.21 -16.12
N THR A 88 -11.25 -14.44 -15.71
CA THR A 88 -12.01 -14.73 -14.49
C THR A 88 -11.09 -15.29 -13.40
N VAL A 89 -10.98 -14.54 -12.31
CA VAL A 89 -10.46 -14.99 -11.02
C VAL A 89 -11.56 -15.77 -10.32
N ARG A 90 -11.48 -17.11 -10.38
CA ARG A 90 -12.58 -18.01 -9.98
C ARG A 90 -12.82 -18.10 -8.48
N ALA A 91 -11.79 -17.86 -7.68
CA ALA A 91 -11.83 -17.96 -6.23
C ALA A 91 -11.14 -16.75 -5.61
N PRO A 92 -11.61 -16.28 -4.44
CA PRO A 92 -10.91 -15.24 -3.73
C PRO A 92 -9.52 -15.73 -3.31
N PHE A 93 -8.56 -14.81 -3.23
CA PHE A 93 -7.19 -15.10 -2.80
C PHE A 93 -6.68 -13.95 -1.95
N ALA A 94 -5.69 -14.20 -1.09
CA ALA A 94 -5.02 -13.13 -0.36
C ALA A 94 -3.77 -12.68 -1.11
N ILE A 95 -3.47 -11.39 -1.08
CA ILE A 95 -2.22 -10.81 -1.59
C ILE A 95 -1.66 -9.82 -0.57
N GLY A 96 -0.34 -9.63 -0.58
CA GLY A 96 0.32 -8.65 0.26
C GLY A 96 -0.22 -7.24 0.00
N VAL A 97 -0.59 -6.52 1.06
CA VAL A 97 -1.01 -5.11 0.99
C VAL A 97 0.11 -4.20 0.50
N TYR A 98 1.35 -4.61 0.77
CA TYR A 98 2.59 -3.94 0.46
C TYR A 98 3.52 -4.91 -0.28
N GLU A 99 4.50 -4.35 -0.98
CA GLU A 99 5.70 -5.08 -1.40
C GLU A 99 6.41 -5.67 -0.16
N VAL A 100 7.08 -6.81 -0.33
CA VAL A 100 7.88 -7.42 0.76
C VAL A 100 8.97 -6.44 1.17
N THR A 101 9.04 -6.15 2.47
CA THR A 101 9.96 -5.16 3.03
C THR A 101 11.31 -5.76 3.40
N PHE A 102 12.34 -4.93 3.58
CA PHE A 102 13.61 -5.36 4.15
C PHE A 102 13.46 -5.94 5.56
N GLU A 103 12.55 -5.42 6.40
CA GLU A 103 12.29 -5.99 7.73
C GLU A 103 11.71 -7.40 7.68
N GLU A 104 10.80 -7.67 6.75
CA GLU A 104 10.21 -9.00 6.53
C GLU A 104 11.24 -9.96 5.90
N TRP A 105 12.07 -9.46 4.98
CA TRP A 105 13.17 -10.23 4.40
C TRP A 105 14.24 -10.59 5.45
N ASP A 106 14.59 -9.65 6.32
CA ASP A 106 15.56 -9.87 7.38
C ASP A 106 15.09 -10.89 8.42
N ALA A 107 13.78 -10.97 8.67
CA ALA A 107 13.20 -12.03 9.49
C ALA A 107 13.41 -13.41 8.83
N CYS A 108 13.12 -13.53 7.54
CA CYS A 108 13.39 -14.75 6.77
C CYS A 108 14.86 -15.19 6.86
N VAL A 109 15.79 -14.26 6.62
CA VAL A 109 17.23 -14.53 6.71
C VAL A 109 17.64 -14.94 8.14
N SER A 110 17.09 -14.29 9.16
CA SER A 110 17.43 -14.55 10.56
C SER A 110 16.95 -15.94 11.03
N ASP A 111 15.85 -16.43 10.48
CA ASP A 111 15.34 -17.79 10.71
C ASP A 111 16.03 -18.87 9.84
N GLY A 112 17.08 -18.50 9.10
CA GLY A 112 17.81 -19.41 8.23
C GLY A 112 17.11 -19.72 6.90
N GLY A 113 16.09 -18.94 6.54
CA GLY A 113 15.47 -18.91 5.22
C GLY A 113 16.20 -17.99 4.24
N CYS A 114 15.59 -17.77 3.07
CA CYS A 114 16.07 -16.84 2.04
C CYS A 114 17.54 -17.03 1.64
N ASP A 115 18.03 -18.27 1.72
CA ASP A 115 19.41 -18.68 1.45
C ASP A 115 20.49 -17.86 2.19
N GLY A 116 20.11 -17.22 3.30
CA GLY A 116 20.98 -16.28 4.02
C GLY A 116 21.35 -15.02 3.23
N TYR A 117 20.70 -14.76 2.09
CA TYR A 117 21.03 -13.65 1.21
C TYR A 117 20.61 -12.32 1.80
N ARG A 118 21.55 -11.39 1.95
CA ARG A 118 21.29 -10.02 2.40
C ARG A 118 21.60 -9.05 1.25
N PRO A 119 20.57 -8.54 0.56
CA PRO A 119 20.78 -7.58 -0.52
C PRO A 119 21.35 -6.25 0.01
N PRO A 120 22.08 -5.50 -0.84
CA PRO A 120 22.53 -4.15 -0.51
C PRO A 120 21.38 -3.20 -0.16
N ASP A 121 21.67 -2.15 0.61
CA ASP A 121 20.70 -1.20 1.15
C ASP A 121 20.86 0.22 0.57
N TRP A 122 21.15 0.33 -0.73
CA TRP A 122 21.49 1.61 -1.39
C TRP A 122 20.44 2.71 -1.18
N TRP A 123 19.16 2.34 -1.16
CA TRP A 123 18.05 3.26 -0.97
C TRP A 123 17.51 3.26 0.47
N GLY A 124 17.96 2.33 1.30
CA GLY A 124 17.55 2.18 2.71
C GLY A 124 17.18 0.74 3.08
N ARG A 125 16.60 0.59 4.28
CA ARG A 125 16.18 -0.69 4.89
C ARG A 125 14.85 -0.54 5.66
N GLY A 126 14.50 -1.54 6.45
CA GLY A 126 13.31 -1.54 7.30
C GLY A 126 12.06 -1.67 6.44
N ARG A 127 11.17 -0.67 6.50
CA ARG A 127 9.90 -0.67 5.77
C ARG A 127 10.01 -0.31 4.28
N GLN A 128 11.21 -0.07 3.76
CA GLN A 128 11.38 -0.02 2.31
C GLN A 128 11.24 -1.41 1.71
N PRO A 129 10.76 -1.50 0.46
CA PRO A 129 10.66 -2.78 -0.21
C PRO A 129 12.05 -3.36 -0.43
N VAL A 130 12.19 -4.68 -0.28
CA VAL A 130 13.46 -5.37 -0.52
C VAL A 130 13.81 -5.30 -2.02
N THR A 131 15.02 -4.84 -2.31
CA THR A 131 15.54 -4.71 -3.68
C THR A 131 16.67 -5.70 -3.95
N GLU A 132 17.12 -5.77 -5.21
CA GLU A 132 18.23 -6.65 -5.64
C GLU A 132 17.97 -8.15 -5.34
N VAL A 133 16.71 -8.56 -5.28
CA VAL A 133 16.31 -9.96 -5.14
C VAL A 133 15.93 -10.54 -6.49
N SER A 134 16.44 -11.72 -6.81
CA SER A 134 16.05 -12.44 -8.02
C SER A 134 14.71 -13.15 -7.81
N TRP A 135 14.08 -13.58 -8.91
CA TRP A 135 12.88 -14.41 -8.84
C TRP A 135 13.11 -15.72 -8.07
N ARG A 136 14.34 -16.28 -8.10
CA ARG A 136 14.69 -17.45 -7.30
C ARG A 136 14.69 -17.13 -5.82
N ASP A 137 15.22 -15.98 -5.43
CA ASP A 137 15.28 -15.56 -4.03
C ASP A 137 13.86 -15.24 -3.51
N ALA A 138 13.02 -14.61 -4.33
CA ALA A 138 11.61 -14.39 -4.03
C ALA A 138 10.82 -15.71 -3.84
N ARG A 139 11.16 -16.76 -4.61
CA ARG A 139 10.61 -18.10 -4.37
C ARG A 139 11.06 -18.69 -3.04
N ALA A 140 12.34 -18.56 -2.69
CA ALA A 140 12.85 -19.04 -1.40
C ALA A 140 12.15 -18.35 -0.23
N TYR A 141 11.81 -17.05 -0.37
CA TYR A 141 11.02 -16.32 0.61
C TYR A 141 9.60 -16.88 0.79
N VAL A 142 8.84 -17.11 -0.30
CA VAL A 142 7.48 -17.66 -0.17
C VAL A 142 7.46 -19.13 0.29
N GLU A 143 8.51 -19.89 -0.02
CA GLU A 143 8.70 -21.24 0.53
C GLU A 143 8.96 -21.21 2.04
N TRP A 144 9.82 -20.31 2.52
CA TRP A 144 10.02 -20.07 3.94
C TRP A 144 8.73 -19.63 4.63
N LEU A 145 8.02 -18.66 4.05
CA LEU A 145 6.77 -18.13 4.61
C LEU A 145 5.67 -19.20 4.69
N SER A 146 5.59 -20.08 3.69
CA SER A 146 4.69 -21.24 3.71
C SER A 146 5.03 -22.21 4.85
N LYS A 147 6.32 -22.46 5.08
CA LYS A 147 6.77 -23.33 6.18
C LYS A 147 6.49 -22.71 7.55
N GLU A 148 6.73 -21.41 7.70
CA GLU A 148 6.56 -20.69 8.97
C GLU A 148 5.09 -20.63 9.40
N THR A 149 4.19 -20.38 8.44
CA THR A 149 2.76 -20.23 8.71
C THR A 149 1.97 -21.54 8.65
N GLY A 150 2.52 -22.56 7.98
CA GLY A 150 1.77 -23.77 7.61
C GLY A 150 0.70 -23.54 6.53
N LEU A 151 0.66 -22.36 5.92
CA LEU A 151 -0.26 -21.98 4.84
C LEU A 151 0.45 -22.04 3.49
N SER A 152 -0.31 -21.92 2.40
CA SER A 152 0.24 -21.88 1.05
C SER A 152 0.50 -20.45 0.62
N TYR A 153 1.77 -20.07 0.54
CA TYR A 153 2.24 -18.80 -0.02
C TYR A 153 2.89 -19.03 -1.39
N SER A 154 2.63 -18.12 -2.33
CA SER A 154 3.23 -18.13 -3.66
C SER A 154 3.32 -16.71 -4.23
N LEU A 155 4.10 -16.55 -5.30
CA LEU A 155 4.10 -15.31 -6.07
C LEU A 155 2.78 -15.21 -6.86
N PRO A 156 2.17 -14.01 -6.96
CA PRO A 156 0.99 -13.83 -7.79
C PRO A 156 1.36 -14.09 -9.26
N ASN A 157 0.47 -14.75 -9.99
CA ASN A 157 0.60 -14.77 -11.44
C ASN A 157 0.22 -13.40 -12.04
N GLU A 158 0.56 -13.18 -13.30
CA GLU A 158 0.33 -11.92 -14.02
C GLU A 158 -1.13 -11.47 -13.94
N ALA A 159 -2.09 -12.38 -14.17
CA ALA A 159 -3.51 -12.06 -14.10
C ALA A 159 -3.98 -11.68 -12.69
N GLN A 160 -3.46 -12.34 -11.65
CA GLN A 160 -3.72 -11.97 -10.25
C GLN A 160 -3.15 -10.59 -9.93
N ARG A 161 -1.93 -10.30 -10.38
CA ARG A 161 -1.28 -9.00 -10.18
C ARG A 161 -2.08 -7.89 -10.84
N GLU A 162 -2.47 -8.05 -12.10
CA GLU A 162 -3.19 -7.01 -12.83
C GLU A 162 -4.63 -6.82 -12.31
N TYR A 163 -5.33 -7.91 -11.98
CA TYR A 163 -6.66 -7.83 -11.35
C TYR A 163 -6.60 -7.05 -10.03
N ALA A 164 -5.60 -7.38 -9.20
CA ALA A 164 -5.35 -6.72 -7.93
C ALA A 164 -4.97 -5.23 -8.13
N ALA A 165 -4.12 -4.93 -9.12
CA ALA A 165 -3.68 -3.56 -9.42
C ALA A 165 -4.85 -2.69 -9.88
N ARG A 166 -5.65 -3.17 -10.83
CA ARG A 166 -6.80 -2.45 -11.39
C ARG A 166 -7.91 -2.23 -10.37
N ALA A 167 -8.13 -3.18 -9.45
CA ALA A 167 -9.16 -3.08 -8.41
C ALA A 167 -10.53 -2.60 -8.92
N GLY A 168 -10.92 -3.06 -10.12
CA GLY A 168 -12.19 -2.72 -10.76
C GLY A 168 -12.13 -1.56 -11.77
N THR A 169 -11.01 -0.84 -11.91
CA THR A 169 -10.86 0.17 -12.96
C THR A 169 -10.54 -0.46 -14.32
N ARG A 170 -10.74 0.33 -15.38
CA ARG A 170 -10.39 0.01 -16.78
C ARG A 170 -9.48 1.06 -17.41
N THR A 171 -8.97 1.96 -16.58
CA THR A 171 -8.12 3.09 -16.93
C THR A 171 -6.65 2.67 -16.90
N ALA A 172 -5.76 3.47 -17.48
CA ALA A 172 -4.32 3.18 -17.52
C ALA A 172 -3.70 3.04 -16.12
N ARG A 173 -4.21 3.79 -15.13
CA ARG A 173 -3.81 3.69 -13.72
C ARG A 173 -5.01 3.41 -12.83
N TYR A 174 -4.81 2.84 -11.65
CA TYR A 174 -5.92 2.57 -10.72
C TYR A 174 -6.56 3.84 -10.15
N TRP A 175 -5.91 5.00 -10.28
CA TRP A 175 -6.47 6.30 -9.90
C TRP A 175 -7.12 7.06 -11.07
N GLY A 176 -7.12 6.50 -12.29
CA GLY A 176 -7.70 7.11 -13.48
C GLY A 176 -6.68 7.38 -14.58
N GLU A 177 -7.01 8.28 -15.51
CA GLU A 177 -6.17 8.56 -16.68
C GLU A 177 -5.09 9.62 -16.43
N SER A 178 -5.22 10.43 -15.38
CA SER A 178 -4.35 11.59 -15.17
C SER A 178 -2.96 11.17 -14.67
N ALA A 179 -1.94 11.40 -15.51
CA ALA A 179 -0.55 11.31 -15.10
C ALA A 179 -0.16 12.38 -14.06
N GLU A 180 -0.85 13.53 -14.03
CA GLU A 180 -0.54 14.60 -13.07
C GLU A 180 -0.81 14.22 -11.62
N GLU A 181 -1.67 13.21 -11.38
CA GLU A 181 -1.96 12.71 -10.04
C GLU A 181 -0.95 11.69 -9.53
N GLN A 182 0.05 11.29 -10.32
CA GLN A 182 1.01 10.23 -9.98
C GLN A 182 1.59 10.37 -8.57
N CYS A 183 2.11 11.53 -8.20
CA CYS A 183 2.80 11.69 -6.90
C CYS A 183 1.88 11.60 -5.67
N ARG A 184 0.56 11.48 -5.86
CA ARG A 184 -0.39 11.13 -4.78
C ARG A 184 -0.47 9.62 -4.56
N TYR A 185 -0.23 8.83 -5.61
CA TYR A 185 -0.52 7.39 -5.68
C TYR A 185 0.72 6.51 -5.90
N ALA A 186 1.85 7.10 -6.30
CA ALA A 186 3.06 6.35 -6.67
C ALA A 186 4.34 7.15 -6.45
N ASN A 187 5.41 6.43 -6.09
CA ASN A 187 6.80 6.86 -6.28
C ASN A 187 7.20 6.53 -7.71
N GLY A 188 7.58 7.52 -8.52
CA GLY A 188 7.88 7.29 -9.93
C GLY A 188 8.72 8.42 -10.52
N PHE A 189 8.97 8.36 -11.84
CA PHE A 189 9.74 9.42 -12.47
C PHE A 189 8.99 10.76 -12.38
N ASP A 190 9.63 11.78 -11.81
CA ASP A 190 9.01 13.05 -11.43
C ASP A 190 9.82 14.28 -11.88
N ARG A 191 9.35 15.49 -11.52
CA ARG A 191 10.03 16.75 -11.88
C ARG A 191 11.38 16.96 -11.18
N VAL A 192 11.67 16.24 -10.11
CA VAL A 192 12.95 16.33 -9.39
C VAL A 192 13.97 15.48 -10.14
N LEU A 193 13.63 14.24 -10.45
CA LEU A 193 14.46 13.33 -11.24
C LEU A 193 14.74 13.87 -12.65
N ALA A 194 13.76 14.51 -13.29
CA ALA A 194 13.94 15.10 -14.62
C ALA A 194 15.05 16.16 -14.69
N ARG A 195 15.46 16.77 -13.57
CA ARG A 195 16.54 17.76 -13.53
C ARG A 195 17.93 17.14 -13.71
N THR A 196 18.10 15.89 -13.29
CA THR A 196 19.38 15.19 -13.26
C THR A 196 19.42 14.00 -14.22
N ASN A 197 18.27 13.44 -14.60
CA ASN A 197 18.15 12.29 -15.49
C ASN A 197 17.45 12.67 -16.80
N ARG A 198 18.24 13.19 -17.77
CA ARG A 198 17.70 13.58 -19.09
C ARG A 198 17.20 12.39 -19.91
N ASN A 199 17.78 11.21 -19.73
CA ASN A 199 17.38 10.01 -20.46
C ASN A 199 15.97 9.57 -20.02
N GLY A 200 15.69 9.59 -18.72
CA GLY A 200 14.35 9.31 -18.21
C GLY A 200 13.31 10.30 -18.73
N LEU A 201 13.65 11.58 -18.87
CA LEU A 201 12.74 12.56 -19.48
C LEU A 201 12.50 12.29 -20.97
N ALA A 202 13.52 11.85 -21.71
CA ALA A 202 13.39 11.51 -23.13
C ALA A 202 12.47 10.30 -23.37
N MET A 203 12.43 9.34 -22.42
CA MET A 203 11.50 8.20 -22.48
C MET A 203 10.03 8.64 -22.54
N PHE A 204 9.66 9.73 -21.85
CA PHE A 204 8.28 10.22 -21.93
C PHE A 204 7.93 10.68 -23.35
N GLU A 205 8.88 11.29 -24.07
CA GLU A 205 8.66 11.68 -25.46
C GLU A 205 8.64 10.46 -26.40
N GLU A 206 9.56 9.52 -26.21
CA GLU A 206 9.68 8.30 -27.03
C GLU A 206 8.44 7.42 -26.96
N TYR A 207 7.88 7.23 -25.76
CA TYR A 207 6.69 6.42 -25.52
C TYR A 207 5.39 7.24 -25.60
N GLY A 208 5.49 8.52 -25.94
CA GLY A 208 4.34 9.42 -26.03
C GLY A 208 3.57 9.56 -24.71
N LEU A 209 4.25 9.44 -23.57
CA LEU A 209 3.70 9.51 -22.23
C LEU A 209 3.58 10.97 -21.72
N THR A 210 2.50 11.25 -21.00
CA THR A 210 2.30 12.52 -20.33
C THR A 210 3.22 12.61 -19.12
N PHE A 211 4.14 13.57 -19.14
CA PHE A 211 5.10 13.78 -18.05
C PHE A 211 4.42 14.33 -16.77
N PRO A 212 4.53 13.64 -15.62
CA PRO A 212 3.98 14.11 -14.35
C PRO A 212 4.78 15.30 -13.80
N ARG A 213 4.16 16.47 -13.75
CA ARG A 213 4.79 17.71 -13.25
C ARG A 213 4.73 17.87 -11.73
N CYS A 214 4.73 16.77 -10.99
CA CYS A 214 4.68 16.73 -9.54
C CYS A 214 6.04 16.34 -8.94
N ALA A 215 6.15 16.34 -7.61
CA ALA A 215 7.29 15.78 -6.90
C ALA A 215 6.79 14.83 -5.81
N ASP A 216 7.29 13.60 -5.79
CA ASP A 216 6.86 12.55 -4.87
C ASP A 216 7.67 12.51 -3.56
N GLY A 217 8.85 13.16 -3.58
CA GLY A 217 9.71 13.34 -2.42
C GLY A 217 10.74 12.23 -2.20
N GLN A 218 10.91 11.29 -3.13
CA GLN A 218 11.87 10.18 -2.98
C GLN A 218 13.16 10.37 -3.77
N GLY A 219 13.16 11.24 -4.78
CA GLY A 219 14.33 11.41 -5.65
C GLY A 219 14.58 10.14 -6.44
N ASP A 220 15.78 9.57 -6.36
CA ASP A 220 16.17 8.33 -7.03
C ASP A 220 15.99 7.06 -6.19
N GLY A 221 15.45 7.20 -4.97
CA GLY A 221 15.27 6.10 -4.03
C GLY A 221 13.85 5.53 -3.98
N THR A 222 13.72 4.45 -3.22
CA THR A 222 12.43 3.86 -2.86
C THR A 222 11.79 4.59 -1.68
N ALA A 223 10.46 4.57 -1.65
CA ALA A 223 9.69 4.99 -0.50
C ALA A 223 9.49 3.81 0.47
N PRO A 224 9.33 4.08 1.78
CA PRO A 224 8.71 3.11 2.67
C PRO A 224 7.34 2.68 2.12
N VAL A 225 7.03 1.38 2.19
CA VAL A 225 5.76 0.87 1.64
C VAL A 225 4.54 1.52 2.30
N GLY A 226 3.51 1.77 1.49
CA GLY A 226 2.29 2.45 1.92
C GLY A 226 2.43 3.96 2.10
N SER A 227 3.42 4.58 1.45
CA SER A 227 3.61 6.04 1.49
C SER A 227 2.55 6.80 0.69
N TYR A 228 1.97 6.15 -0.33
CA TYR A 228 0.99 6.74 -1.25
C TYR A 228 -0.41 6.18 -1.02
N GLU A 229 -1.42 6.81 -1.61
CA GLU A 229 -2.82 6.36 -1.52
C GLU A 229 -2.98 4.94 -2.09
N PRO A 230 -3.82 4.07 -1.48
CA PRO A 230 -4.09 2.74 -2.01
C PRO A 230 -5.11 2.76 -3.16
N ASN A 231 -5.22 1.64 -3.86
CA ASN A 231 -6.34 1.38 -4.77
C ASN A 231 -7.63 0.95 -4.01
N ALA A 232 -8.70 0.64 -4.74
CA ALA A 232 -10.00 0.29 -4.15
C ALA A 232 -10.01 -1.04 -3.36
N PHE A 233 -9.01 -1.90 -3.54
CA PHE A 233 -8.80 -3.10 -2.72
C PHE A 233 -7.89 -2.85 -1.50
N GLY A 234 -7.42 -1.61 -1.32
CA GLY A 234 -6.56 -1.25 -0.22
C GLY A 234 -5.09 -1.63 -0.43
N LEU A 235 -4.70 -1.96 -1.67
CA LEU A 235 -3.32 -2.27 -2.03
C LEU A 235 -2.55 -1.00 -2.34
N HIS A 236 -1.31 -0.93 -1.86
CA HIS A 236 -0.41 0.19 -2.10
C HIS A 236 0.67 -0.20 -3.11
N ASP A 237 1.30 0.82 -3.71
CA ASP A 237 2.51 0.66 -4.51
C ASP A 237 2.35 -0.34 -5.69
N MET A 238 1.11 -0.55 -6.17
CA MET A 238 0.82 -1.42 -7.32
C MET A 238 1.34 -0.83 -8.65
N ILE A 239 1.59 0.48 -8.66
CA ILE A 239 2.28 1.23 -9.72
C ILE A 239 3.35 2.08 -9.03
N GLY A 240 4.60 1.98 -9.49
CA GLY A 240 5.73 2.71 -8.91
C GLY A 240 6.37 2.02 -7.70
N ASN A 241 7.21 2.76 -6.98
CA ASN A 241 8.11 2.29 -5.92
C ASN A 241 9.13 1.25 -6.39
N LEU A 242 8.76 -0.02 -6.52
CA LEU A 242 9.48 -0.98 -7.34
C LEU A 242 8.61 -1.36 -8.54
N THR A 243 9.13 -1.12 -9.74
CA THR A 243 8.47 -1.60 -10.94
C THR A 243 9.27 -2.78 -11.49
N PHE A 244 8.66 -3.97 -11.46
CA PHE A 244 8.67 -4.84 -12.64
C PHE A 244 7.59 -4.27 -13.56
N PRO A 245 7.88 -3.98 -14.85
CA PRO A 245 6.87 -3.44 -15.76
C PRO A 245 5.68 -4.41 -15.75
N ALA A 246 4.48 -3.89 -15.54
CA ALA A 246 3.27 -4.68 -15.67
C ALA A 246 2.33 -3.91 -16.58
N THR A 247 2.11 -4.58 -17.72
CA THR A 247 1.41 -4.18 -18.94
C THR A 247 1.97 -2.88 -19.48
#